data_AF-A0A352S0Z1-F1
#
_entry.id   AF-A0A352S0Z1-F1
#
_cell.length_a   1.000
_cell.length_b   1.000
_cell.length_c   1.000
_cell.angle_alpha   90.00
_cell.angle_beta   90.00
_cell.angle_gamma   90.00
#
_symmetry.space_group_name_H-M   'P 1'
#
loop_
_entity.id
_entity.type
_entity.pdbx_description
1 polymer ?
#
loop_
_entity_poly.entity_id
_entity_poly.type
_entity_poly.pdbx_seq_one_letter_code
_entity_poly.pdbx_strand_id
1 'polypeptide(L)' 'YQTLDVEPPALIKGYLRLGAKICGLPAWDPDFNVADFLTLLRVRDMNPRYARHFLGLNRD' A
#
# COMPACT_ATOMS: atom_id res chain seq x y z
N TYR A 1 -19.05 11.72 13.19
CA TYR A 1 -18.18 10.63 12.70
C TYR A 1 -17.28 10.22 13.85
N GLN A 2 -17.27 8.94 14.21
CA GLN A 2 -16.38 8.42 15.24
C GLN A 2 -15.06 8.02 14.56
N THR A 3 -13.97 8.67 14.94
CA THR A 3 -12.62 8.28 14.49
C THR A 3 -12.13 7.18 15.42
N LEU A 4 -11.88 5.99 14.88
CA LEU A 4 -11.29 4.88 15.61
C LEU A 4 -9.78 4.90 15.37
N ASP A 5 -9.00 4.69 16.42
CA ASP A 5 -7.56 4.48 16.30
C ASP A 5 -7.32 3.03 15.84
N VAL A 6 -7.05 2.86 14.55
CA VAL A 6 -6.89 1.55 13.92
C VAL A 6 -5.64 1.51 13.06
N GLU A 7 -4.90 0.42 13.22
CA GLU A 7 -3.76 0.12 12.34
C GLU A 7 -4.25 -0.40 10.99
N PRO A 8 -3.59 -0.03 9.88
CA PRO A 8 -3.92 -0.60 8.58
C PRO A 8 -3.72 -2.13 8.56
N PRO A 9 -4.56 -2.88 7.82
CA PRO A 9 -4.35 -4.30 7.59
C PRO A 9 -2.95 -4.59 7.06
N ALA A 10 -2.38 -5.75 7.41
CA ALA A 10 -0.98 -6.07 7.14
C ALA A 10 -0.59 -5.90 5.65
N LEU A 11 -1.48 -6.27 4.73
CA LEU A 11 -1.26 -6.12 3.29
C LEU A 11 -1.15 -4.66 2.88
N ILE A 12 -2.12 -3.83 3.27
CA ILE A 12 -2.11 -2.38 2.99
C ILE A 12 -0.88 -1.72 3.62
N LYS A 13 -0.55 -2.08 4.86
CA LYS A 13 0.66 -1.61 5.54
C LYS A 13 1.93 -1.94 4.76
N GLY A 14 1.99 -3.13 4.14
CA GLY A 14 3.08 -3.55 3.26
C GLY A 14 3.20 -2.66 2.02
N TYR A 15 2.09 -2.45 1.30
CA TYR A 15 2.08 -1.59 0.10
C TYR A 15 2.49 -0.16 0.41
N LEU A 16 1.98 0.42 1.49
CA LEU A 16 2.35 1.77 1.91
C LEU A 16 3.84 1.87 2.27
N ARG A 17 4.40 0.86 2.96
CA ARG A 17 5.84 0.80 3.28
C ARG A 17 6.73 0.65 2.04
N LEU A 18 6.23 -0.03 1.02
CA LEU A 18 6.90 -0.17 -0.27
C LEU A 18 6.99 1.16 -1.04
N GLY A 19 6.05 2.08 -0.78
CA GLY A 19 5.93 3.38 -1.45
C GLY A 19 4.69 3.51 -2.33
N ALA A 20 3.76 2.54 -2.25
CA ALA A 20 2.48 2.64 -2.95
C ALA A 20 1.61 3.74 -2.35
N LYS A 21 0.74 4.33 -3.17
CA LYS A 21 -0.19 5.38 -2.78
C LYS A 21 -1.62 4.92 -3.00
N ILE A 22 -2.52 5.29 -2.09
CA ILE A 22 -3.96 5.13 -2.28
C ILE A 22 -4.44 6.20 -3.25
N CYS A 23 -5.20 5.80 -4.27
CA CYS A 23 -5.60 6.68 -5.36
C CYS A 23 -7.02 7.23 -5.24
N GLY A 24 -7.74 6.91 -4.18
CA GLY A 24 -9.10 7.39 -3.97
C GLY A 24 -9.81 6.75 -2.78
N LEU A 25 -11.12 6.96 -2.74
CA LEU A 25 -12.02 6.31 -1.80
C LEU A 25 -12.06 4.79 -2.03
N PRO A 26 -12.36 4.00 -0.99
CA PRO A 26 -12.55 2.57 -1.17
C PRO A 26 -13.81 2.26 -1.99
N ALA A 27 -13.77 1.17 -2.74
CA ALA A 27 -14.96 0.49 -3.24
C ALA A 27 -15.45 -0.47 -2.16
N TRP A 28 -16.69 -0.28 -1.68
CA TRP A 28 -17.31 -1.18 -0.73
C TRP A 28 -18.08 -2.27 -1.49
N ASP A 29 -17.75 -3.53 -1.21
CA ASP A 29 -18.49 -4.68 -1.68
C ASP A 29 -19.30 -5.28 -0.51
N PRO A 30 -20.64 -5.11 -0.49
CA PRO A 30 -21.49 -5.58 0.60
C PRO A 30 -21.67 -7.10 0.61
N ASP A 31 -21.55 -7.79 -0.54
CA ASP A 31 -21.77 -9.23 -0.64
C ASP A 31 -20.61 -10.00 0.02
N PHE A 32 -19.42 -9.40 0.01
CA PHE A 32 -18.22 -9.95 0.65
C PHE A 32 -17.83 -9.24 1.95
N ASN A 33 -18.50 -8.13 2.29
CA ASN A 33 -18.18 -7.25 3.41
C ASN A 33 -16.70 -6.81 3.42
N VAL A 34 -16.22 -6.37 2.25
CA VAL A 34 -14.84 -5.91 2.05
C VAL A 34 -14.80 -4.49 1.49
N ALA A 35 -13.66 -3.84 1.67
CA ALA A 35 -13.36 -2.53 1.10
C ALA A 35 -12.07 -2.61 0.30
N ASP A 36 -12.18 -2.36 -1.01
CA ASP A 36 -11.05 -2.38 -1.93
C ASP A 36 -10.49 -0.99 -2.16
N PHE A 37 -9.17 -0.86 -2.14
CA PHE A 37 -8.49 0.39 -2.43
C PHE A 37 -7.69 0.28 -3.71
N LEU A 38 -7.93 1.19 -4.66
CA LEU A 38 -7.00 1.37 -5.77
C LEU A 38 -5.67 1.90 -5.22
N THR A 39 -4.60 1.13 -5.42
CA THR A 39 -3.25 1.53 -5.05
C THR A 39 -2.35 1.58 -6.28
N LEU A 40 -1.47 2.58 -6.32
CA LEU A 40 -0.49 2.74 -7.39
C LEU A 40 0.91 2.83 -6.81
N LEU A 41 1.81 1.97 -7.30
CA LEU A 41 3.22 2.02 -7.00
C LEU A 41 3.99 2.45 -8.24
N ARG A 42 4.74 3.54 -8.10
CA ARG A 42 5.75 3.88 -9.10
C ARG A 42 7.06 3.23 -8.68
N VAL A 43 7.57 2.30 -9.48
CA VAL A 43 8.77 1.51 -9.15
C VAL A 43 9.99 2.41 -8.84
N ARG A 44 10.16 3.52 -9.57
CA ARG A 44 11.25 4.48 -9.31
C ARG A 44 11.17 5.18 -7.95
N ASP A 45 9.97 5.27 -7.38
CA ASP A 45 9.69 5.92 -6.08
C ASP A 45 9.67 4.87 -4.94
N MET A 46 9.98 3.60 -5.25
CA MET A 46 9.98 2.52 -4.27
C MET A 46 11.00 2.80 -3.16
N ASN A 47 10.62 2.46 -1.93
CA ASN A 47 11.53 2.62 -0.79
C ASN A 47 12.85 1.84 -1.04
N PRO A 48 14.03 2.49 -0.91
CA PRO A 48 15.32 1.90 -1.26
C PRO A 48 15.62 0.55 -0.60
N ARG A 49 15.15 0.35 0.64
CA ARG A 49 15.33 -0.92 1.36
C ARG A 49 14.68 -2.08 0.58
N TYR A 50 13.48 -1.87 0.09
CA TYR A 50 12.72 -2.87 -0.65
C TYR A 50 13.18 -2.96 -2.10
N ALA A 51 13.56 -1.84 -2.72
CA ALA A 51 14.16 -1.85 -4.06
C ALA A 51 15.45 -2.70 -4.09
N ARG A 52 16.31 -2.62 -3.08
CA ARG A 52 17.50 -3.49 -2.98
C ARG A 52 17.13 -4.98 -2.87
N HIS A 53 16.08 -5.29 -2.11
CA HIS A 53 15.66 -6.67 -1.90
C HIS A 53 14.99 -7.28 -3.14
N PHE A 54 14.09 -6.54 -3.79
CA PHE A 54 13.26 -7.04 -4.89
C PHE A 54 13.82 -6.76 -6.28
N LEU A 55 14.58 -5.69 -6.46
CA LEU A 55 15.11 -5.25 -7.76
C LEU A 55 16.61 -5.49 -7.91
N GLY A 56 17.30 -5.96 -6.85
CA GLY A 56 18.75 -6.21 -6.89
C GLY A 56 19.58 -4.95 -7.13
N LEU A 57 19.01 -3.76 -6.94
CA LEU A 57 19.69 -2.48 -7.11
C LEU A 57 20.71 -2.30 -5.98
N ASN A 58 21.91 -2.83 -6.20
CA ASN A 58 23.10 -2.38 -5.52
C ASN A 58 23.47 -1.03 -6.13
N ARG A 59 23.72 -0.03 -5.29
CA ARG A 59 24.26 1.24 -5.76
C ARG A 59 25.70 0.97 -6.18
N ASP A 60 25.93 0.97 -7.48
CA ASP A 60 27.24 1.28 -8.06
C ASP A 60 27.61 2.73 -7.74
#